data_AF-A0A4W5LPX9-F1
#
_entry.id   AF-A0A4W5LPX9-F1
#
_cell.length_a   1.000
_cell.length_b   1.000
_cell.length_c   1.000
_cell.angle_alpha   90.00
_cell.angle_beta   90.00
_cell.angle_gamma   90.00
#
_symmetry.space_group_name_H-M   'P 1'
#
loop_
_entity.id
_entity.type
_entity.pdbx_description
1 polymer ?
#
loop_
_entity_poly.entity_id
_entity_poly.type
_entity_poly.pdbx_seq_one_letter_code
_entity_poly.pdbx_strand_id
1 'polypeptide(L)'
;TKLAEVEAGLSGHSDQLTTLETRLNDVAAANKSLQLQVEDLISRSKRQDVCVIGLPEDSETGYPTQFMAELFKEVLDDEAFPNLAELDRAHRSLAPKALPGGRPRPILVLWWAREHGDITFQGHKIKFYQDFSSNLAKKWSTFNDIKSTLYKKGIRFGLIYPARLRPTGEIQTFLITRPCGDTYWTTLILWPLKCHQSLLTF
;
A
#
# COMPACT_ATOMS: atom_id res chain seq x y z
N THR A 1 43.92 47.25 2.70
CA THR A 1 43.14 48.06 1.73
C THR A 1 41.68 47.66 1.84
N LYS A 2 40.73 48.54 1.53
CA LYS A 2 39.28 48.20 1.58
C LYS A 2 38.93 46.91 0.79
N LEU A 3 39.72 46.60 -0.24
CA LEU A 3 39.59 45.40 -1.05
C LEU A 3 39.82 44.10 -0.23
N ALA A 4 40.84 44.07 0.63
CA ALA A 4 41.16 42.90 1.45
C ALA A 4 40.08 42.60 2.51
N GLU A 5 39.40 43.63 3.04
CA GLU A 5 38.28 43.47 3.97
C GLU A 5 37.05 42.86 3.27
N VAL A 6 36.78 43.29 2.04
CA VAL A 6 35.69 42.72 1.21
C VAL A 6 35.97 41.27 0.84
N GLU A 7 37.21 40.94 0.47
CA GLU A 7 37.63 39.55 0.17
C GLU A 7 37.49 38.63 1.39
N ALA A 8 37.91 39.09 2.57
CA ALA A 8 37.75 38.34 3.82
C ALA A 8 36.27 38.13 4.19
N GLY A 9 35.44 39.16 4.01
CA GLY A 9 33.99 39.08 4.23
C GLY A 9 33.30 38.10 3.27
N LEU A 10 33.70 38.10 1.99
CA LEU A 10 33.17 37.18 0.98
C LEU A 10 33.60 35.73 1.25
N SER A 11 34.85 35.51 1.65
CA SER A 11 35.32 34.18 2.09
C SER A 11 34.50 33.67 3.26
N GLY A 12 34.28 34.50 4.29
CA GLY A 12 33.48 34.11 5.45
C GLY A 12 32.02 33.80 5.09
N HIS A 13 31.41 34.56 4.17
CA HIS A 13 30.06 34.26 3.68
C HIS A 13 30.03 32.96 2.86
N SER A 14 31.06 32.70 2.05
CA SER A 14 31.19 31.44 1.30
C SER A 14 31.28 30.23 2.25
N ASP A 15 32.07 30.33 3.32
CA ASP A 15 32.19 29.28 4.35
C ASP A 15 30.86 29.07 5.11
N GLN A 16 30.10 30.14 5.35
CA GLN A 16 28.77 30.03 5.93
C GLN A 16 27.77 29.39 4.98
N LEU A 17 27.80 29.71 3.69
CA LEU A 17 26.92 29.10 2.68
C LEU A 17 27.17 27.60 2.56
N THR A 18 28.43 27.18 2.47
CA THR A 18 28.77 25.75 2.44
C THR A 18 28.32 25.03 3.71
N THR A 19 28.49 25.64 4.88
CA THR A 19 28.00 25.09 6.16
C THR A 19 26.46 25.00 6.21
N LEU A 20 25.76 25.96 5.63
CA LEU A 20 24.30 25.92 5.54
C LEU A 20 23.83 24.83 4.57
N GLU A 21 24.49 24.68 3.43
CA GLU A 21 24.20 23.63 2.46
C GLU A 21 24.39 22.23 3.05
N THR A 22 25.47 21.98 3.79
CA THR A 22 25.68 20.69 4.46
C THR A 22 24.57 20.41 5.47
N ARG A 23 24.22 21.39 6.32
CA ARG A 23 23.13 21.25 7.29
C ARG A 23 21.78 21.02 6.62
N LEU A 24 21.50 21.69 5.51
CA LEU A 24 20.26 21.46 4.74
C LEU A 24 20.21 20.04 4.18
N ASN A 25 21.34 19.53 3.66
CA ASN A 25 21.42 18.16 3.18
C ASN A 25 21.21 17.14 4.31
N ASP A 26 21.78 17.38 5.49
CA ASP A 26 21.60 16.52 6.67
C ASP A 26 20.13 16.51 7.13
N VAL A 27 19.49 17.68 7.21
CA VAL A 27 18.08 17.80 7.56
C VAL A 27 17.19 17.12 6.52
N ALA A 28 17.49 17.29 5.23
CA ALA A 28 16.76 16.63 4.16
C ALA A 28 16.87 15.09 4.25
N ALA A 29 18.07 14.58 4.56
CA ALA A 29 18.31 13.16 4.76
C ALA A 29 17.54 12.63 6.00
N ALA A 30 17.59 13.34 7.12
CA ALA A 30 16.88 12.98 8.34
C ALA A 30 15.36 12.99 8.13
N ASN A 31 14.82 14.03 7.48
CA ASN A 31 13.39 14.13 7.17
C ASN A 31 12.93 12.97 6.28
N LYS A 32 13.71 12.62 5.25
CA LYS A 32 13.42 11.45 4.40
C LYS A 32 13.40 10.14 5.21
N SER A 33 14.34 9.97 6.13
CA SER A 33 14.39 8.80 7.03
C SER A 33 13.15 8.72 7.91
N LEU A 34 12.78 9.83 8.55
CA LEU A 34 11.58 9.91 9.39
C LEU A 34 10.30 9.61 8.59
N GLN A 35 10.18 10.13 7.37
CA GLN A 35 9.04 9.83 6.50
C GLN A 35 8.92 8.33 6.19
N LEU A 36 10.04 7.64 5.98
CA LEU A 36 10.05 6.19 5.76
C LEU A 36 9.65 5.42 7.01
N GLN A 37 10.09 5.85 8.19
CA GLN A 37 9.74 5.20 9.46
C GLN A 37 8.26 5.40 9.81
N VAL A 38 7.74 6.62 9.65
CA VAL A 38 6.32 6.93 9.84
C VAL A 38 5.45 6.10 8.90
N GLU A 39 5.85 6.00 7.64
CA GLU A 39 5.17 5.16 6.66
C GLU A 39 5.14 3.68 7.06
N ASP A 40 6.25 3.17 7.58
CA ASP A 40 6.35 1.78 8.05
C ASP A 40 5.46 1.52 9.27
N LEU A 41 5.43 2.45 10.23
CA LEU A 41 4.56 2.37 11.40
C LEU A 41 3.08 2.39 11.01
N ILE A 42 2.68 3.30 10.13
CA ILE A 42 1.31 3.37 9.61
C ILE A 42 0.94 2.06 8.91
N SER A 43 1.85 1.53 8.08
CA SER A 43 1.60 0.31 7.31
C SER A 43 1.47 -0.92 8.20
N ARG A 44 2.27 -1.02 9.27
CA ARG A 44 2.14 -2.10 10.27
C ARG A 44 0.82 -2.00 11.03
N SER A 45 0.44 -0.79 11.46
CA SER A 45 -0.83 -0.54 12.16
C SER A 45 -2.03 -0.94 11.30
N LYS A 46 -2.00 -0.59 10.00
CA LYS A 46 -3.10 -0.89 9.06
C LYS A 46 -3.08 -2.31 8.51
N ARG A 47 -2.06 -3.12 8.81
CA ARG A 47 -1.89 -4.43 8.16
C ARG A 47 -3.07 -5.38 8.43
N GLN A 48 -3.70 -5.24 9.59
CA GLN A 48 -4.86 -6.00 10.02
C GLN A 48 -6.18 -5.26 9.75
N ASP A 49 -6.13 -4.00 9.29
CA ASP A 49 -7.33 -3.23 8.99
C ASP A 49 -7.87 -3.64 7.60
N VAL A 50 -9.17 -3.94 7.55
CA VAL A 50 -9.96 -4.22 6.36
C VAL A 50 -10.93 -3.07 6.12
N CYS A 51 -10.94 -2.58 4.89
CA CYS A 51 -11.85 -1.55 4.40
C CYS A 51 -13.00 -2.20 3.64
N VAL A 52 -14.22 -2.04 4.17
CA VAL A 52 -15.47 -2.53 3.59
C VAL A 52 -16.17 -1.40 2.87
N ILE A 53 -16.44 -1.59 1.59
CA ILE A 53 -17.01 -0.57 0.70
C ILE A 53 -18.35 -1.05 0.15
N GLY A 54 -19.32 -0.14 0.06
CA GLY A 54 -20.60 -0.37 -0.61
C GLY A 54 -21.78 -0.62 0.35
N LEU A 55 -21.53 -0.62 1.65
CA LEU A 55 -22.59 -0.73 2.66
C LEU A 55 -23.41 0.56 2.72
N PRO A 56 -24.76 0.49 2.62
CA PRO A 56 -25.64 1.64 2.80
C PRO A 56 -25.33 2.41 4.08
N GLU A 57 -25.45 3.74 4.05
CA GLU A 57 -25.28 4.54 5.27
C GLU A 57 -26.36 4.19 6.29
N ASP A 58 -26.01 4.25 7.58
CA ASP A 58 -26.87 3.98 8.75
C ASP A 58 -27.43 2.55 8.87
N SER A 59 -26.98 1.61 8.02
CA SER A 59 -27.39 0.19 8.15
C SER A 59 -26.96 -0.44 9.47
N GLU A 60 -25.93 0.11 10.12
CA GLU A 60 -25.38 -0.43 11.37
C GLU A 60 -26.16 0.00 12.61
N THR A 61 -27.17 0.89 12.50
CA THR A 61 -27.99 1.37 13.62
C THR A 61 -27.19 1.91 14.82
N GLY A 62 -25.97 2.40 14.59
CA GLY A 62 -25.08 2.93 15.62
C GLY A 62 -24.16 1.91 16.29
N TYR A 63 -24.24 0.63 15.95
CA TYR A 63 -23.38 -0.44 16.48
C TYR A 63 -22.57 -1.14 15.36
N PRO A 64 -21.55 -0.47 14.76
CA PRO A 64 -20.81 -1.03 13.63
C PRO A 64 -20.14 -2.38 13.94
N THR A 65 -19.64 -2.59 15.16
CA THR A 65 -18.93 -3.84 15.51
C THR A 65 -19.86 -5.05 15.46
N GLN A 66 -21.05 -4.95 16.05
CA GLN A 66 -22.03 -6.04 16.06
C GLN A 66 -22.56 -6.30 14.65
N PHE A 67 -22.94 -5.23 13.94
CA PHE A 67 -23.40 -5.31 12.56
C PHE A 67 -22.38 -6.01 11.65
N MET A 68 -21.09 -5.65 11.76
CA MET A 68 -20.05 -6.27 10.94
C MET A 68 -19.83 -7.74 11.30
N ALA A 69 -19.90 -8.12 12.57
CA ALA A 69 -19.75 -9.51 13.00
C ALA A 69 -20.90 -10.38 12.46
N GLU A 70 -22.13 -9.88 12.49
CA GLU A 70 -23.31 -10.54 11.91
C GLU A 70 -23.22 -10.63 10.39
N LEU A 71 -22.84 -9.54 9.73
CA LEU A 71 -22.64 -9.49 8.28
C LEU A 71 -21.60 -10.53 7.86
N PHE A 72 -20.48 -10.64 8.57
CA PHE A 72 -19.45 -11.62 8.24
C PHE A 72 -19.92 -13.05 8.41
N LYS A 73 -20.72 -13.32 9.43
CA LYS A 73 -21.32 -14.64 9.60
C LYS A 73 -22.25 -14.99 8.43
N GLU A 74 -23.10 -14.06 8.00
CA GLU A 74 -24.01 -14.26 6.86
C GLU A 74 -23.26 -14.48 5.55
N VAL A 75 -22.15 -13.77 5.37
CA VAL A 75 -21.45 -13.66 4.10
C VAL A 75 -20.37 -14.73 3.88
N LEU A 76 -19.73 -15.21 4.95
CA LEU A 76 -18.55 -16.08 4.85
C LEU A 76 -18.81 -17.57 5.05
N ASP A 77 -20.08 -17.96 5.12
CA ASP A 77 -20.55 -19.31 5.44
C ASP A 77 -20.06 -19.83 6.82
N ASP A 78 -20.90 -20.61 7.51
CA ASP A 78 -20.60 -21.13 8.86
C ASP A 78 -19.34 -22.03 8.90
N GLU A 79 -18.93 -22.60 7.76
CA GLU A 79 -17.73 -23.45 7.65
C GLU A 79 -16.42 -22.69 7.86
N ALA A 80 -16.36 -21.40 7.50
CA ALA A 80 -15.17 -20.57 7.71
C ALA A 80 -15.13 -19.99 9.14
N PHE A 81 -16.31 -19.75 9.73
CA PHE A 81 -16.47 -19.11 11.04
C PHE A 81 -17.63 -19.73 11.83
N PRO A 82 -17.41 -20.84 12.56
CA PRO A 82 -18.46 -21.45 13.38
C PRO A 82 -18.97 -20.55 14.52
N ASN A 83 -18.19 -19.51 14.87
CA ASN A 83 -18.54 -18.49 15.85
C ASN A 83 -18.55 -17.10 15.21
N LEU A 84 -19.30 -16.16 15.80
CA LEU A 84 -19.24 -14.74 15.43
C LEU A 84 -17.78 -14.26 15.44
N ALA A 85 -17.37 -13.59 14.37
CA ALA A 85 -16.03 -13.02 14.29
C ALA A 85 -15.82 -12.01 15.44
N GLU A 86 -14.82 -12.24 16.28
CA GLU A 86 -14.43 -11.28 17.31
C GLU A 86 -13.73 -10.10 16.63
N LEU A 87 -14.41 -8.95 16.62
CA LEU A 87 -13.93 -7.73 16.01
C LEU A 87 -13.51 -6.76 17.11
N ASP A 88 -12.22 -6.40 17.12
CA ASP A 88 -11.68 -5.41 18.08
C ASP A 88 -12.30 -4.03 17.87
N ARG A 89 -12.52 -3.64 16.61
CA ARG A 89 -13.05 -2.31 16.26
C ARG A 89 -13.68 -2.30 14.88
N ALA A 90 -14.85 -1.68 14.76
CA ALA A 90 -15.44 -1.28 13.49
C ALA A 90 -15.96 0.16 13.56
N HIS A 91 -15.71 0.95 12.53
CA HIS A 91 -16.23 2.32 12.44
C HIS A 91 -16.27 2.80 10.99
N ARG A 92 -17.23 3.69 10.67
CA ARG A 92 -17.22 4.43 9.40
C ARG A 92 -16.04 5.40 9.36
N SER A 93 -15.51 5.63 8.17
CA SER A 93 -14.52 6.69 7.98
C SER A 93 -15.04 8.05 8.43
N LEU A 94 -14.16 8.90 8.95
CA LEU A 94 -14.46 10.26 9.43
C LEU A 94 -14.82 11.26 8.31
N ALA A 95 -15.01 10.79 7.07
CA ALA A 95 -15.46 11.62 5.97
C ALA A 95 -16.88 12.16 6.24
N PRO A 96 -17.23 13.34 5.66
CA PRO A 96 -18.60 13.83 5.67
C PRO A 96 -19.55 12.80 5.06
N LYS A 97 -20.76 12.69 5.63
CA LYS A 97 -21.80 11.81 5.10
C LYS A 97 -22.14 12.21 3.67
N ALA A 98 -22.21 11.22 2.77
CA ALA A 98 -22.56 11.48 1.38
C ALA A 98 -24.03 11.93 1.27
N LEU A 99 -24.31 12.76 0.27
CA LEU A 99 -25.68 13.11 -0.13
C LEU A 99 -26.47 11.83 -0.54
N PRO A 100 -27.81 11.85 -0.46
CA PRO A 100 -28.63 10.75 -0.97
C PRO A 100 -28.28 10.42 -2.43
N GLY A 101 -27.96 9.15 -2.70
CA GLY A 101 -27.47 8.69 -4.01
C GLY A 101 -25.95 8.83 -4.24
N GLY A 102 -25.24 9.47 -3.32
CA GLY A 102 -23.78 9.48 -3.29
C GLY A 102 -23.19 8.16 -2.81
N ARG A 103 -21.88 7.99 -2.97
CA ARG A 103 -21.17 6.77 -2.55
C ARG A 103 -21.12 6.70 -1.02
N PRO A 104 -21.60 5.61 -0.39
CA PRO A 104 -21.51 5.43 1.06
C PRO A 104 -20.07 5.43 1.57
N ARG A 105 -19.85 5.88 2.80
CA ARG A 105 -18.54 5.86 3.45
C ARG A 105 -18.09 4.45 3.75
N PRO A 106 -16.79 4.14 3.56
CA PRO A 106 -16.26 2.85 3.95
C PRO A 106 -16.34 2.63 5.47
N ILE A 107 -16.51 1.37 5.87
CA ILE A 107 -16.30 0.91 7.24
C ILE A 107 -14.88 0.32 7.32
N LEU A 108 -14.12 0.75 8.32
CA LEU A 108 -12.83 0.16 8.68
C LEU A 108 -13.05 -0.83 9.80
N VAL A 109 -12.60 -2.06 9.60
CA VAL A 109 -12.72 -3.16 10.56
C VAL A 109 -11.35 -3.78 10.78
N LEU A 110 -10.93 -3.94 12.03
CA LEU A 110 -9.71 -4.67 12.36
C LEU A 110 -10.03 -6.17 12.29
N TRP A 111 -9.58 -6.86 11.24
CA TRP A 111 -9.97 -8.25 10.98
C TRP A 111 -8.95 -9.06 10.17
N TRP A 112 -9.07 -10.39 10.28
CA TRP A 112 -8.16 -11.38 9.74
C TRP A 112 -8.69 -12.10 8.50
N ALA A 113 -9.55 -11.50 7.69
CA ALA A 113 -10.04 -12.16 6.48
C ALA A 113 -9.18 -11.84 5.26
N ARG A 114 -8.53 -12.88 4.70
CA ARG A 114 -8.01 -12.88 3.33
C ARG A 114 -8.63 -14.07 2.61
N GLU A 115 -9.18 -13.79 1.42
CA GLU A 115 -9.70 -14.74 0.41
C GLU A 115 -11.22 -14.99 0.42
N HIS A 116 -12.02 -14.00 0.02
CA HIS A 116 -13.39 -14.25 -0.43
C HIS A 116 -13.72 -13.46 -1.70
N GLY A 117 -14.64 -14.03 -2.50
CA GLY A 117 -15.03 -13.55 -3.82
C GLY A 117 -16.00 -12.36 -3.79
N ASP A 118 -16.75 -12.19 -4.88
CA ASP A 118 -17.78 -11.15 -4.99
C ASP A 118 -18.94 -11.47 -4.03
N ILE A 119 -19.19 -10.57 -3.09
CA ILE A 119 -20.20 -10.73 -2.04
C ILE A 119 -21.32 -9.70 -2.22
N THR A 120 -22.56 -10.11 -1.97
CA THR A 120 -23.73 -9.23 -2.00
C THR A 120 -24.47 -9.27 -0.67
N PHE A 121 -24.83 -8.11 -0.13
CA PHE A 121 -25.67 -7.96 1.07
C PHE A 121 -26.86 -7.08 0.74
N GLN A 122 -28.07 -7.55 0.98
CA GLN A 122 -29.31 -6.81 0.68
C GLN A 122 -29.34 -6.24 -0.76
N GLY A 123 -28.86 -7.01 -1.73
CA GLY A 123 -28.75 -6.59 -3.14
C GLY A 123 -27.61 -5.60 -3.44
N HIS A 124 -26.84 -5.15 -2.44
CA HIS A 124 -25.69 -4.27 -2.61
C HIS A 124 -24.39 -5.09 -2.73
N LYS A 125 -23.56 -4.78 -3.72
CA LYS A 125 -22.26 -5.44 -3.90
C LYS A 125 -21.24 -4.87 -2.91
N ILE A 126 -20.76 -5.73 -2.01
CA ILE A 126 -19.73 -5.39 -1.02
C ILE A 126 -18.36 -5.82 -1.54
N LYS A 127 -17.34 -5.02 -1.22
CA LYS A 127 -15.95 -5.37 -1.50
C LYS A 127 -15.07 -5.19 -0.26
N PHE A 128 -14.19 -6.15 -0.05
CA PHE A 128 -13.18 -6.16 1.00
C PHE A 128 -11.82 -5.80 0.44
N TYR A 129 -11.15 -4.84 1.07
CA TYR A 129 -9.78 -4.44 0.73
C TYR A 129 -8.95 -4.32 1.99
N GLN A 130 -7.66 -4.66 1.92
CA GLN A 130 -6.73 -4.27 2.98
C GLN A 130 -6.61 -2.74 3.01
N ASP A 131 -6.63 -2.13 4.19
CA ASP A 131 -6.39 -0.70 4.33
C ASP A 131 -4.90 -0.39 4.15
N PHE A 132 -4.59 0.59 3.30
CA PHE A 132 -3.22 1.02 3.03
C PHE A 132 -3.08 2.51 3.33
N SER A 133 -1.83 2.97 3.50
CA SER A 133 -1.57 4.40 3.61
C SER A 133 -1.84 5.10 2.27
N SER A 134 -2.16 6.39 2.33
CA SER A 134 -2.34 7.21 1.13
C SER A 134 -1.05 7.34 0.30
N ASN A 135 0.11 7.36 0.96
CA ASN A 135 1.41 7.42 0.31
C ASN A 135 1.73 6.11 -0.44
N LEU A 136 1.44 4.97 0.18
CA LEU A 136 1.59 3.67 -0.45
C LEU A 136 0.66 3.53 -1.66
N ALA A 137 -0.60 3.94 -1.51
CA ALA A 137 -1.57 3.95 -2.60
C ALA A 137 -1.09 4.81 -3.79
N LYS A 138 -0.49 5.98 -3.53
CA LYS A 138 0.14 6.82 -4.55
C LYS A 138 1.34 6.12 -5.22
N LYS A 139 2.22 5.47 -4.45
CA LYS A 139 3.33 4.68 -5.02
C LYS A 139 2.83 3.50 -5.84
N TRP A 140 1.67 2.93 -5.53
CA TRP A 140 1.08 1.86 -6.32
C TRP A 140 0.35 2.36 -7.56
N SER A 141 -0.19 3.58 -7.53
CA SER A 141 -0.82 4.20 -8.70
C SER A 141 0.20 4.52 -9.80
N THR A 142 1.46 4.77 -9.46
CA THR A 142 2.52 4.95 -10.48
C THR A 142 2.78 3.69 -11.30
N PHE A 143 2.37 2.51 -10.83
CA PHE A 143 2.44 1.27 -11.61
C PHE A 143 1.22 1.05 -12.52
N ASN A 144 0.24 1.96 -12.57
CA ASN A 144 -0.99 1.78 -13.35
C ASN A 144 -0.73 1.47 -14.83
N ASP A 145 0.22 2.16 -15.45
CA ASP A 145 0.56 1.96 -16.87
C ASP A 145 1.16 0.57 -17.12
N ILE A 146 2.09 0.16 -16.25
CA ILE A 146 2.72 -1.18 -16.29
C ILE A 146 1.67 -2.27 -16.04
N LYS A 147 0.80 -2.09 -15.04
CA LYS A 147 -0.31 -3.01 -14.75
C LYS A 147 -1.21 -3.18 -15.97
N SER A 148 -1.58 -2.08 -16.64
CA SER A 148 -2.41 -2.13 -17.85
C SER A 148 -1.77 -2.96 -18.96
N THR A 149 -0.44 -2.84 -19.12
CA THR A 149 0.32 -3.59 -20.11
C THR A 149 0.41 -5.08 -19.76
N LEU A 150 0.64 -5.41 -18.48
CA LEU A 150 0.67 -6.79 -18.01
C LEU A 150 -0.70 -7.47 -18.15
N TYR A 151 -1.79 -6.76 -17.84
CA TYR A 151 -3.15 -7.24 -18.05
C TYR A 151 -3.42 -7.57 -19.53
N LYS A 152 -3.06 -6.66 -20.45
CA LYS A 152 -3.20 -6.89 -21.91
C LYS A 152 -2.41 -8.11 -22.39
N LYS A 153 -1.27 -8.40 -21.75
CA LYS A 153 -0.43 -9.57 -22.06
C LYS A 153 -0.87 -10.86 -21.34
N GLY A 154 -1.92 -10.81 -20.53
CA GLY A 154 -2.40 -11.98 -19.76
C GLY A 154 -1.45 -12.42 -18.63
N ILE A 155 -0.48 -11.57 -18.25
CA ILE A 155 0.49 -11.92 -17.22
C ILE A 155 -0.11 -11.62 -15.84
N ARG A 156 -0.18 -12.64 -14.99
CA ARG A 156 -0.58 -12.45 -13.59
C ARG A 156 0.49 -11.66 -12.85
N PHE A 157 0.08 -10.77 -11.96
CA PHE A 157 1.00 -10.02 -11.12
C PHE A 157 0.41 -9.76 -9.74
N GLY A 158 1.27 -9.51 -8.76
CA GLY A 158 0.91 -9.10 -7.41
C GLY A 158 1.67 -7.83 -7.01
N LEU A 159 1.04 -7.01 -6.17
CA LEU A 159 1.70 -5.89 -5.51
C LEU A 159 2.18 -6.34 -4.12
N ILE A 160 3.45 -6.07 -3.83
CA ILE A 160 4.08 -6.44 -2.56
C ILE A 160 4.48 -5.16 -1.84
N TYR A 161 4.20 -5.11 -0.54
CA TYR A 161 4.71 -4.08 0.34
C TYR A 161 6.25 -3.97 0.29
N PRO A 162 6.85 -2.77 0.33
CA PRO A 162 6.18 -1.48 0.35
C PRO A 162 5.58 -1.09 -1.01
N ALA A 163 6.35 -1.03 -2.08
CA ALA A 163 5.83 -0.69 -3.41
C ALA A 163 6.58 -1.43 -4.50
N ARG A 164 6.36 -2.74 -4.56
CA ARG A 164 7.01 -3.63 -5.53
C ARG A 164 5.97 -4.33 -6.37
N LEU A 165 6.09 -4.23 -7.69
CA LEU A 165 5.28 -5.04 -8.60
C LEU A 165 6.01 -6.36 -8.86
N ARG A 166 5.31 -7.47 -8.61
CA ARG A 166 5.77 -8.84 -8.84
C ARG A 166 4.95 -9.49 -9.96
N PRO A 167 5.45 -9.51 -11.20
CA PRO A 167 4.88 -10.38 -12.24
C PRO A 167 5.14 -11.85 -11.89
N THR A 168 4.13 -12.70 -12.05
CA THR A 168 4.23 -14.14 -11.92
C THR A 168 4.46 -14.73 -13.30
N GLY A 169 5.73 -14.99 -13.64
CA GLY A 169 6.14 -15.73 -14.84
C GLY A 169 6.62 -17.14 -14.49
N GLU A 170 6.76 -18.02 -15.49
CA GLU A 170 6.98 -19.46 -15.30
C GLU A 170 8.25 -19.82 -14.52
N ILE A 171 9.31 -19.01 -14.52
CA ILE A 171 10.59 -19.39 -13.85
C ILE A 171 11.27 -18.22 -13.09
N GLN A 172 10.83 -16.96 -13.22
CA GLN A 172 11.52 -15.83 -12.59
C GLN A 172 10.58 -14.78 -11.97
N THR A 173 10.84 -14.47 -10.70
CA THR A 173 10.17 -13.40 -9.96
C THR A 173 10.93 -12.10 -10.18
N PHE A 174 10.34 -11.15 -10.91
CA PHE A 174 10.91 -9.81 -11.06
C PHE A 174 10.29 -8.86 -10.05
N LEU A 175 11.08 -7.94 -9.50
CA LEU A 175 10.61 -6.96 -8.52
C LEU A 175 10.88 -5.55 -9.03
N ILE A 176 9.85 -4.89 -9.53
CA ILE A 176 9.95 -3.52 -10.04
C ILE A 176 9.76 -2.57 -8.85
N THR A 177 10.82 -1.86 -8.48
CA THR A 177 10.85 -0.91 -7.35
C THR A 177 10.64 0.54 -7.78
N ARG A 178 10.71 0.85 -9.08
CA ARG A 178 10.43 2.17 -9.65
C ARG A 178 9.78 2.06 -11.03
N PRO A 179 8.73 2.84 -11.33
CA PRO A 179 8.32 3.10 -12.70
C PRO A 179 9.27 4.17 -13.26
N CYS A 180 10.47 3.74 -13.66
CA CYS A 180 11.29 4.56 -14.54
C CYS A 180 10.88 4.19 -15.96
N GLY A 181 10.42 5.18 -16.73
CA GLY A 181 10.49 5.07 -18.18
C GLY A 181 11.95 4.77 -18.56
N ASP A 182 12.12 3.91 -19.54
CA ASP A 182 13.38 3.42 -20.08
C ASP A 182 13.90 2.11 -19.46
N THR A 183 13.94 1.13 -20.36
CA THR A 183 14.43 -0.24 -20.32
C THR A 183 15.70 -0.47 -19.49
N TYR A 184 15.57 -0.90 -18.24
CA TYR A 184 16.64 -1.63 -17.54
C TYR A 184 16.06 -2.68 -16.59
N TRP A 185 16.14 -3.95 -16.97
CA TRP A 185 15.93 -5.09 -16.08
C TRP A 185 17.01 -5.06 -15.00
N THR A 186 16.69 -4.52 -13.82
CA THR A 186 17.62 -4.64 -12.69
C THR A 186 17.55 -6.07 -12.15
N THR A 187 18.70 -6.72 -12.18
CA THR A 187 19.01 -8.14 -11.97
C THR A 187 18.38 -8.78 -10.74
N LEU A 188 18.03 -10.06 -10.91
CA LEU A 188 17.54 -11.02 -9.92
C LEU A 188 18.38 -11.07 -8.64
N ILE A 189 17.71 -11.19 -7.50
CA ILE A 189 18.25 -11.92 -6.35
C ILE A 189 17.95 -13.41 -6.61
N LEU A 190 18.93 -14.12 -7.17
CA LEU A 190 19.00 -15.58 -7.19
C LEU A 190 19.81 -16.01 -5.96
N TRP A 191 19.20 -16.77 -5.05
CA TRP A 191 19.95 -17.63 -4.12
C TRP A 191 19.79 -19.08 -4.61
N PRO A 192 20.86 -19.89 -4.66
CA PRO A 192 20.86 -21.11 -5.43
C PRO A 192 20.25 -22.27 -4.64
N LEU A 193 19.36 -23.02 -5.29
CA LEU A 193 19.25 -24.45 -5.05
C LEU A 193 19.57 -25.13 -6.37
N LYS A 194 20.82 -25.59 -6.47
CA LYS A 194 21.18 -26.67 -7.38
C LYS A 194 20.30 -27.87 -7.02
N CYS A 195 19.46 -28.32 -7.95
CA CYS A 195 19.03 -29.70 -7.99
C CYS A 195 18.98 -30.15 -9.44
N HIS A 196 19.68 -31.26 -9.69
CA HIS A 196 19.76 -32.05 -10.90
C HIS A 196 18.43 -32.15 -11.66
N GLN A 197 18.51 -32.09 -13.00
CA GLN A 197 18.10 -33.24 -13.80
C GLN A 197 18.76 -33.19 -15.19
N SER A 198 19.56 -34.21 -15.43
CA SER A 198 20.01 -34.65 -16.75
C SER A 198 18.86 -35.31 -17.53
N LEU A 199 18.97 -35.27 -18.86
CA LEU A 199 18.33 -36.14 -19.87
C LEU A 199 16.84 -35.90 -20.17
N LEU A 200 16.55 -35.45 -21.39
CA LEU A 200 16.11 -36.34 -22.48
C LEU A 200 16.10 -35.61 -23.84
N THR A 201 16.62 -36.34 -24.82
CA THR A 201 16.73 -36.11 -26.27
C THR A 201 15.39 -35.91 -26.97
N PHE A 202 15.37 -35.06 -28.00
CA PHE A 202 15.19 -35.45 -29.41
C PHE A 202 15.92 -34.44 -30.30
#